data_AF-A0AAP0AUJ6-F1
#
_entry.id   AF-A0AAP0AUJ6-F1
#
_cell.length_a   1.000
_cell.length_b   1.000
_cell.length_c   1.000
_cell.angle_alpha   90.00
_cell.angle_beta   90.00
_cell.angle_gamma   90.00
#
_symmetry.space_group_name_H-M   'P 1'
#
loop_
_entity.id
_entity.type
_entity.pdbx_description
1 polymer ?
#
loop_
_entity_poly.entity_id
_entity_poly.type
_entity_poly.pdbx_seq_one_letter_code
_entity_poly.pdbx_strand_id
1 'polypeptide(L)'
;MKLFAFFMLCVGCFVAQLDMPSDSTHETSVQGWVMAIVMAFLSGLAGVYKEVVIRKHPSRDIKVHTFWFSLFGMVYNLIAFCNTDLDNAIFVGFFQGYSFNTICLIFAQTLSGVAVITVLKYADNIVKVYSTSVVMLLTTIGSSMFLVGFDLKVSFFAGLVLVLMSAIIHKLWNSSTRSLNHSEQGEMELSL
;
A
#
# COMPACT_ATOMS: atom_id res chain seq x y z
N MET A 1 -7.38 18.73 -9.85
CA MET A 1 -5.97 18.68 -9.40
C MET A 1 -5.61 17.37 -8.67
N LYS A 2 -6.24 17.02 -7.54
CA LYS A 2 -5.93 15.78 -6.77
C LYS A 2 -6.04 14.47 -7.56
N LEU A 3 -7.04 14.36 -8.44
CA LEU A 3 -7.25 13.19 -9.31
C LEU A 3 -6.11 13.00 -10.34
N PHE A 4 -5.57 14.10 -10.87
CA PHE A 4 -4.47 14.07 -11.83
C PHE A 4 -3.17 13.57 -11.18
N ALA A 5 -2.89 14.02 -9.96
CA ALA A 5 -1.75 13.52 -9.18
C ALA A 5 -1.86 12.02 -8.88
N PHE A 6 -3.07 11.53 -8.58
CA PHE A 6 -3.32 10.10 -8.36
C PHE A 6 -3.10 9.28 -9.63
N PHE A 7 -3.60 9.74 -10.77
CA PHE A 7 -3.40 9.08 -12.05
C PHE A 7 -1.91 9.00 -12.42
N MET A 8 -1.20 10.13 -12.30
CA MET A 8 0.24 10.21 -12.58
C MET A 8 1.06 9.29 -11.65
N LEU A 9 0.64 9.15 -10.39
CA LEU A 9 1.27 8.25 -9.43
C LEU A 9 1.00 6.78 -9.76
N CYS A 10 -0.21 6.45 -10.21
CA CYS A 10 -0.56 5.10 -10.67
C CYS A 10 0.25 4.70 -11.90
N VAL A 11 0.37 5.61 -12.87
CA VAL A 11 1.22 5.43 -14.06
C VAL A 11 2.70 5.29 -13.67
N GLY A 12 3.20 6.11 -12.75
CA GLY A 12 4.57 6.03 -12.25
C GLY A 12 4.89 4.69 -11.56
N CYS A 13 3.99 4.19 -10.71
CA CYS A 13 4.12 2.87 -10.09
C CYS A 13 4.08 1.73 -11.11
N PHE A 14 3.20 1.83 -12.11
CA PHE A 14 3.11 0.84 -13.18
C PHE A 14 4.41 0.79 -13.98
N VAL A 15 4.92 1.94 -14.43
CA VAL A 15 6.18 2.05 -15.17
C VAL A 15 7.37 1.53 -14.34
N ALA A 16 7.41 1.82 -13.04
CA ALA A 16 8.45 1.32 -12.15
C ALA A 16 8.43 -0.21 -11.98
N GLN A 17 7.28 -0.87 -12.19
CA GLN A 17 7.10 -2.31 -12.01
C GLN A 17 7.15 -3.11 -13.33
N LEU A 18 7.23 -2.45 -14.49
CA LEU A 18 7.16 -3.11 -15.80
C LEU A 18 8.36 -3.99 -16.14
N ASP A 19 9.52 -3.79 -15.51
CA ASP A 19 10.78 -4.41 -15.94
C ASP A 19 11.26 -5.54 -15.00
N MET A 20 10.31 -6.25 -14.39
CA MET A 20 10.61 -7.49 -13.66
C MET A 20 11.15 -8.53 -14.64
N PRO A 21 12.30 -9.20 -14.36
CA PRO A 21 12.83 -10.23 -15.25
C PRO A 21 11.81 -11.37 -15.38
N SER A 22 11.15 -11.42 -16.54
CA SER A 22 10.17 -12.44 -16.87
C SER A 22 10.93 -13.67 -17.36
N ASP A 23 11.19 -14.62 -16.47
CA ASP A 23 11.61 -15.95 -16.91
C ASP A 23 10.45 -16.62 -17.67
N SER A 24 10.76 -16.99 -18.91
CA SER A 24 10.04 -17.85 -19.86
C SER A 24 8.55 -18.17 -19.64
N THR A 25 7.74 -17.72 -20.61
CA THR A 25 6.52 -18.39 -21.12
C THR A 25 5.46 -18.81 -20.09
N HIS A 26 4.69 -17.84 -19.61
CA HIS A 26 3.27 -18.09 -19.36
C HIS A 26 2.47 -17.24 -20.35
N GLU A 27 1.83 -17.90 -21.31
CA GLU A 27 0.72 -17.33 -22.08
C GLU A 27 -0.20 -16.60 -21.09
N THR A 28 -0.22 -15.27 -21.11
CA THR A 28 -1.09 -14.49 -20.23
C THR A 28 -2.52 -14.71 -20.69
N SER A 29 -3.12 -15.79 -20.20
CA SER A 29 -4.52 -16.13 -20.46
C SER A 29 -5.38 -14.93 -20.08
N VAL A 30 -6.37 -14.63 -20.91
CA VAL A 30 -7.35 -13.55 -20.67
C VAL A 30 -7.93 -13.64 -19.25
N GLN A 31 -8.01 -14.86 -18.70
CA GLN A 31 -8.38 -15.14 -17.32
C GLN A 31 -7.52 -14.41 -16.28
N GLY A 32 -6.20 -14.31 -16.47
CA GLY A 32 -5.31 -13.60 -15.55
C GLY A 32 -5.59 -12.10 -15.48
N TRP A 33 -5.83 -11.48 -16.63
CA TRP A 33 -6.22 -10.06 -16.72
C TRP A 33 -7.56 -9.79 -16.05
N VAL A 34 -8.56 -10.66 -16.26
CA VAL A 34 -9.86 -10.54 -15.60
C VAL A 34 -9.73 -10.64 -14.08
N MET A 35 -8.97 -11.63 -13.59
CA MET A 35 -8.74 -11.79 -12.15
C MET A 35 -8.00 -10.59 -11.54
N ALA A 36 -7.03 -10.02 -12.23
CA ALA A 36 -6.31 -8.82 -11.76
C ALA A 36 -7.24 -7.61 -11.61
N ILE A 37 -8.14 -7.40 -12.57
CA ILE A 37 -9.14 -6.32 -12.49
C ILE A 37 -10.07 -6.55 -11.30
N VAL A 38 -10.59 -7.77 -11.13
CA VAL A 38 -11.46 -8.13 -10.00
C VAL A 38 -10.74 -7.90 -8.67
N MET A 39 -9.49 -8.32 -8.53
CA MET A 39 -8.69 -8.08 -7.33
C MET A 39 -8.49 -6.59 -7.05
N ALA A 40 -8.25 -5.77 -8.08
CA ALA A 40 -8.08 -4.33 -7.92
C ALA A 40 -9.36 -3.67 -7.39
N PHE A 41 -10.54 -4.03 -7.94
CA PHE A 41 -11.83 -3.54 -7.44
C PHE A 41 -12.08 -3.99 -6.00
N LEU A 42 -11.86 -5.27 -5.71
CA LEU A 42 -12.11 -5.83 -4.37
C LEU A 42 -11.20 -5.20 -3.31
N SER A 43 -9.93 -4.96 -3.66
CA SER A 43 -8.95 -4.29 -2.79
C SER A 43 -9.37 -2.84 -2.50
N GLY A 44 -9.80 -2.09 -3.53
CA GLY A 44 -10.30 -0.73 -3.38
C GLY A 44 -11.53 -0.66 -2.47
N LEU A 45 -12.53 -1.52 -2.72
CA LEU A 45 -13.75 -1.61 -1.93
C LEU A 45 -13.46 -2.01 -0.47
N ALA A 46 -12.59 -3.00 -0.25
CA ALA A 46 -12.21 -3.44 1.10
C ALA A 46 -11.49 -2.34 1.89
N GLY A 47 -10.71 -1.48 1.22
CA GLY A 47 -10.08 -0.32 1.83
C GLY A 47 -11.10 0.68 2.35
N VAL A 48 -12.06 1.09 1.51
CA VAL A 48 -13.13 2.03 1.87
C VAL A 48 -14.07 1.42 2.92
N TYR A 49 -14.40 0.13 2.80
CA TYR A 49 -15.23 -0.55 3.78
C TYR A 49 -14.60 -0.54 5.18
N LYS A 50 -13.30 -0.81 5.30
CA LYS A 50 -12.58 -0.73 6.59
C LYS A 50 -12.65 0.67 7.19
N GLU A 51 -12.49 1.71 6.38
CA GLU A 51 -12.62 3.10 6.82
C GLU A 51 -14.03 3.40 7.34
N VAL A 52 -15.07 2.98 6.60
CA VAL A 52 -16.47 3.20 6.99
C VAL A 52 -16.81 2.48 8.29
N VAL A 53 -16.37 1.22 8.47
CA VAL A 53 -16.70 0.46 9.69
C VAL A 53 -16.03 1.06 10.92
N ILE A 54 -14.78 1.54 10.81
CA ILE A 54 -14.08 2.23 11.90
C ILE A 54 -14.81 3.53 12.27
N ARG A 55 -15.25 4.31 11.28
CA ARG A 55 -15.96 5.59 11.50
C ARG A 55 -17.37 5.42 12.06
N LYS A 56 -18.07 4.33 11.72
CA LYS A 56 -19.45 4.08 12.13
C LYS A 56 -19.60 3.72 13.62
N HIS A 57 -18.51 3.26 14.26
CA HIS A 57 -18.52 2.86 15.67
C HIS A 57 -17.38 3.54 16.47
N PRO A 58 -17.43 4.88 16.67
CA PRO A 58 -16.37 5.63 17.35
C PRO A 58 -16.22 5.29 18.84
N SER A 59 -17.26 4.73 19.47
CA SER A 59 -17.27 4.39 20.91
C SER A 59 -16.78 2.98 21.25
N ARG A 60 -16.42 2.15 20.26
CA ARG A 60 -15.82 0.82 20.52
C ARG A 60 -14.30 0.91 20.42
N ASP A 61 -13.61 0.28 21.38
CA ASP A 61 -12.16 0.14 21.34
C ASP A 61 -11.69 -0.42 19.99
N ILE A 62 -10.75 0.27 19.34
CA ILE A 62 -10.14 -0.12 18.06
C ILE A 62 -9.56 -1.53 18.11
N LYS A 63 -9.18 -1.96 19.31
CA LYS A 63 -8.70 -3.30 19.64
C LYS A 63 -9.74 -4.37 19.29
N VAL A 64 -11.02 -4.13 19.56
CA VAL A 64 -12.11 -5.08 19.28
C VAL A 64 -12.36 -5.21 17.79
N HIS A 65 -12.34 -4.11 17.04
CA HIS A 65 -12.51 -4.16 15.59
C HIS A 65 -11.34 -4.87 14.90
N THR A 66 -10.11 -4.56 15.34
CA THR A 66 -8.89 -5.23 14.87
C THR A 66 -8.90 -6.71 15.20
N PHE A 67 -9.38 -7.09 16.40
CA PHE A 67 -9.50 -8.48 16.82
C PHE A 67 -10.46 -9.27 15.92
N TRP A 68 -11.68 -8.77 15.69
CA TRP A 68 -12.64 -9.47 14.83
C TRP A 68 -12.16 -9.57 13.38
N PHE A 69 -11.54 -8.51 12.84
CA PHE A 69 -10.97 -8.53 11.50
C PHE A 69 -9.82 -9.55 11.37
N SER A 70 -8.92 -9.57 12.36
CA SER A 70 -7.81 -10.53 12.41
C SER A 70 -8.29 -11.97 12.60
N LEU A 71 -9.32 -12.19 13.43
CA LEU A 71 -9.91 -13.51 13.66
C LEU A 71 -10.54 -14.06 12.39
N PHE A 72 -11.33 -13.23 11.69
CA PHE A 72 -11.92 -13.62 10.40
C PHE A 72 -10.84 -13.92 9.34
N GLY A 73 -9.81 -13.07 9.27
CA GLY A 73 -8.67 -13.29 8.39
C GLY A 73 -7.91 -14.59 8.69
N MET A 74 -7.72 -14.92 9.98
CA MET A 74 -7.07 -16.15 10.42
C MET A 74 -7.88 -17.38 10.02
N VAL A 75 -9.20 -17.37 10.25
CA VAL A 75 -10.10 -18.47 9.86
C VAL A 75 -10.07 -18.68 8.35
N TYR A 76 -10.15 -17.60 7.56
CA TYR A 76 -10.10 -17.68 6.10
C TYR A 76 -8.76 -18.26 5.60
N ASN A 77 -7.63 -17.77 6.12
CA ASN A 77 -6.31 -18.29 5.76
C ASN A 77 -6.13 -19.75 6.17
N LEU A 78 -6.68 -20.17 7.32
CA LEU A 78 -6.65 -21.56 7.77
C LEU A 78 -7.43 -22.47 6.81
N ILE A 79 -8.63 -22.06 6.38
CA ILE A 79 -9.42 -22.81 5.40
C ILE A 79 -8.68 -22.91 4.06
N ALA A 80 -8.10 -21.81 3.58
CA ALA A 80 -7.32 -21.80 2.35
C ALA A 80 -6.11 -22.75 2.46
N PHE A 81 -5.38 -22.70 3.57
CA PHE A 81 -4.26 -23.60 3.84
C PHE A 81 -4.68 -25.07 3.86
N CYS A 82 -5.80 -25.40 4.51
CA CYS A 82 -6.35 -26.76 4.52
C CYS A 82 -6.74 -27.28 3.13
N ASN A 83 -7.08 -26.40 2.19
CA ASN A 83 -7.44 -26.80 0.83
C ASN A 83 -6.23 -26.95 -0.10
N THR A 84 -5.14 -26.23 0.16
CA THR A 84 -3.98 -26.17 -0.76
C THR A 84 -2.82 -27.05 -0.31
N ASP A 85 -2.47 -27.04 0.98
CA ASP A 85 -1.17 -27.57 1.44
C ASP A 85 -1.28 -28.56 2.61
N LEU A 86 -2.49 -29.01 2.94
CA LEU A 86 -2.73 -29.89 4.11
C LEU A 86 -1.91 -31.19 4.05
N ASP A 87 -1.86 -31.84 2.89
CA ASP A 87 -1.14 -33.11 2.71
C ASP A 87 0.39 -32.93 2.86
N ASN A 88 0.94 -31.85 2.32
CA ASN A 88 2.36 -31.52 2.45
C ASN A 88 2.73 -31.13 3.89
N ALA A 89 1.84 -30.41 4.57
CA ALA A 89 2.05 -29.95 5.94
C ALA A 89 2.07 -31.09 6.96
N ILE A 90 1.30 -32.15 6.73
CA ILE A 90 1.27 -33.34 7.59
C ILE A 90 2.55 -34.17 7.44
N PHE A 91 3.09 -34.27 6.22
CA PHE A 91 4.29 -35.08 5.93
C PHE A 91 5.62 -34.40 6.30
N VAL A 92 5.72 -33.09 6.08
CA VAL A 92 6.97 -32.32 6.27
C VAL A 92 6.94 -31.51 7.57
N GLY A 93 5.75 -31.19 8.08
CA GLY A 93 5.58 -30.38 9.29
C GLY A 93 5.54 -28.88 8.97
N PHE A 94 4.58 -28.18 9.58
CA PHE A 94 4.26 -26.75 9.31
C PHE A 94 5.43 -25.77 9.52
N PHE A 95 6.35 -26.08 10.43
CA PHE A 95 7.44 -25.18 10.83
C PHE A 95 8.78 -25.49 10.16
N GLN A 96 8.81 -26.40 9.18
CA GLN A 96 10.06 -26.75 8.51
C GLN A 96 10.53 -25.59 7.60
N GLY A 97 11.74 -25.08 7.85
CA GLY A 97 12.34 -23.97 7.08
C GLY A 97 12.07 -22.56 7.65
N TYR A 98 11.45 -22.44 8.83
CA TYR A 98 11.31 -21.15 9.50
C TYR A 98 12.67 -20.58 9.89
N SER A 99 13.13 -19.61 9.11
CA SER A 99 14.37 -18.89 9.34
C SER A 99 14.10 -17.61 10.15
N PHE A 100 15.14 -17.05 10.77
CA PHE A 100 15.03 -15.78 11.50
C PHE A 100 14.43 -14.66 10.63
N ASN A 101 14.81 -14.58 9.35
CA ASN A 101 14.21 -13.63 8.39
C ASN A 101 12.69 -13.78 8.23
N THR A 102 12.17 -15.02 8.22
CA THR A 102 10.73 -15.28 8.10
C THR A 102 9.99 -14.73 9.32
N ILE A 103 10.56 -14.93 10.51
CA ILE A 103 9.99 -14.40 11.76
C ILE A 103 9.99 -12.87 11.73
N CYS A 104 11.11 -12.25 11.33
CA CYS A 104 11.19 -10.79 11.15
C CYS A 104 10.15 -10.26 10.16
N LEU A 105 9.94 -10.94 9.03
CA LEU A 105 8.93 -10.57 8.03
C LEU A 105 7.51 -10.65 8.58
N ILE A 106 7.18 -11.68 9.36
CA ILE A 106 5.87 -11.82 10.01
C ILE A 106 5.62 -10.65 10.97
N PHE A 107 6.61 -10.29 11.80
CA PHE A 107 6.48 -9.14 12.68
C PHE A 107 6.34 -7.83 11.89
N ALA A 108 7.14 -7.63 10.85
CA ALA A 108 7.07 -6.43 10.01
C ALA A 108 5.71 -6.28 9.31
N GLN A 109 5.15 -7.38 8.79
CA GLN A 109 3.80 -7.37 8.21
C GLN A 109 2.73 -7.07 9.25
N THR A 110 2.81 -7.72 10.40
CA THR A 110 1.86 -7.48 11.50
C THR A 110 1.85 -6.01 11.92
N LEU A 111 3.03 -5.41 12.08
CA LEU A 111 3.18 -3.98 12.40
C LEU A 111 2.59 -3.09 11.30
N SER A 112 2.80 -3.44 10.03
CA SER A 112 2.23 -2.71 8.89
C SER A 112 0.69 -2.75 8.90
N GLY A 113 0.10 -3.90 9.20
CA GLY A 113 -1.35 -4.06 9.33
C GLY A 113 -1.94 -3.21 10.45
N VAL A 114 -1.33 -3.24 11.64
CA VAL A 114 -1.75 -2.42 12.80
C VAL A 114 -1.56 -0.93 12.52
N ALA A 115 -0.46 -0.54 11.88
CA ALA A 115 -0.21 0.85 11.48
C ALA A 115 -1.29 1.38 10.53
N VAL A 116 -1.72 0.57 9.55
CA VAL A 116 -2.79 0.95 8.62
C VAL A 116 -4.11 1.20 9.34
N ILE A 117 -4.48 0.35 10.31
CA ILE A 117 -5.73 0.53 11.08
C ILE A 117 -5.66 1.81 11.92
N THR A 118 -4.50 2.06 12.54
CA THR A 118 -4.23 3.29 13.29
C THR A 118 -4.35 4.52 12.38
N VAL A 119 -3.74 4.50 11.19
CA VAL A 119 -3.85 5.60 10.22
C VAL A 119 -5.31 5.83 9.82
N LEU A 120 -6.11 4.79 9.57
CA LEU A 120 -7.53 4.94 9.21
C LEU A 120 -8.39 5.51 10.36
N LYS A 121 -7.94 5.39 11.61
CA LYS A 121 -8.59 6.02 12.76
C LYS A 121 -8.30 7.53 12.81
N TYR A 122 -7.05 7.92 12.53
CA TYR A 122 -6.58 9.31 12.70
C TYR A 122 -6.60 10.13 11.40
N ALA A 123 -6.68 9.49 10.23
CA ALA A 123 -6.62 10.11 8.91
C ALA A 123 -7.51 9.39 7.89
N ASP A 124 -7.81 10.05 6.77
CA ASP A 124 -8.54 9.46 5.65
C ASP A 124 -7.70 8.43 4.88
N ASN A 125 -8.36 7.49 4.21
CA ASN A 125 -7.70 6.47 3.37
C ASN A 125 -6.83 7.08 2.23
N ILE A 126 -7.04 8.34 1.85
CA ILE A 126 -6.20 9.06 0.88
C ILE A 126 -4.77 9.29 1.43
N VAL A 127 -4.64 9.62 2.72
CA VAL A 127 -3.33 9.86 3.36
C VAL A 127 -2.53 8.57 3.43
N LYS A 128 -3.22 7.44 3.67
CA LYS A 128 -2.62 6.10 3.63
C LYS A 128 -2.01 5.82 2.26
N VAL A 129 -2.77 6.01 1.18
CA VAL A 129 -2.26 5.72 -0.18
C VAL A 129 -1.05 6.59 -0.50
N TYR A 130 -1.08 7.88 -0.18
CA TYR A 130 0.05 8.77 -0.39
C TYR A 130 1.30 8.34 0.41
N SER A 131 1.12 7.94 1.67
CA SER A 131 2.20 7.41 2.51
C SER A 131 2.82 6.14 1.90
N THR A 132 1.99 5.19 1.47
CA THR A 132 2.48 3.97 0.81
C THR A 132 3.28 4.28 -0.45
N SER A 133 2.90 5.29 -1.24
CA SER A 133 3.67 5.69 -2.41
C SER A 133 5.04 6.28 -2.06
N VAL A 134 5.12 7.09 -1.00
CA VAL A 134 6.40 7.62 -0.50
C VAL A 134 7.29 6.48 0.01
N VAL A 135 6.70 5.52 0.74
CA VAL A 135 7.43 4.32 1.19
C VAL A 135 7.93 3.51 -0.01
N MET A 136 7.13 3.32 -1.07
CA MET A 136 7.58 2.63 -2.29
C MET A 136 8.81 3.29 -2.92
N LEU A 137 8.81 4.63 -3.01
CA LEU A 137 9.98 5.37 -3.52
C LEU A 137 11.21 5.17 -2.65
N LEU A 138 11.05 5.36 -1.34
CA LEU A 138 12.14 5.21 -0.37
C LEU A 138 12.69 3.78 -0.37
N THR A 139 11.82 2.78 -0.41
CA THR A 139 12.22 1.36 -0.51
C THR A 139 13.01 1.13 -1.77
N THR A 140 12.64 1.75 -2.89
CA THR A 140 13.35 1.45 -4.13
C THR A 140 14.68 2.19 -4.25
N ILE A 141 14.76 3.45 -3.77
CA ILE A 141 16.03 4.17 -3.61
C ILE A 141 16.94 3.41 -2.62
N GLY A 142 16.38 3.00 -1.48
CA GLY A 142 17.10 2.25 -0.45
C GLY A 142 17.62 0.91 -0.96
N SER A 143 16.80 0.16 -1.70
CA SER A 143 17.22 -1.07 -2.36
C SER A 143 18.33 -0.82 -3.37
N SER A 144 18.20 0.22 -4.20
CA SER A 144 19.22 0.63 -5.18
C SER A 144 20.57 0.97 -4.53
N MET A 145 20.58 1.60 -3.35
CA MET A 145 21.82 1.97 -2.66
C MET A 145 22.41 0.82 -1.84
N PHE A 146 21.57 -0.10 -1.34
CA PHE A 146 21.99 -1.18 -0.44
C PHE A 146 22.39 -2.46 -1.19
N LEU A 147 21.78 -2.76 -2.34
CA LEU A 147 22.15 -3.88 -3.21
C LEU A 147 23.19 -3.43 -4.24
N VAL A 148 24.47 -3.55 -3.88
CA VAL A 148 25.61 -3.44 -4.82
C VAL A 148 25.48 -4.57 -5.85
N GLY A 149 24.88 -4.27 -7.01
CA GLY A 149 24.74 -5.22 -8.12
C GLY A 149 23.36 -5.29 -8.80
N PHE A 150 22.37 -4.48 -8.41
CA PHE A 150 21.14 -4.35 -9.19
C PHE A 150 21.36 -3.38 -10.36
N ASP A 151 21.46 -3.90 -11.59
CA ASP A 151 21.42 -3.09 -12.81
C ASP A 151 20.04 -2.43 -12.93
N LEU A 152 19.92 -1.21 -12.39
CA LEU A 152 18.73 -0.38 -12.47
C LEU A 152 18.48 -0.01 -13.93
N LYS A 153 17.59 -0.76 -14.57
CA LYS A 153 17.17 -0.48 -15.95
C LYS A 153 16.48 0.89 -16.04
N VAL A 154 16.64 1.53 -17.19
CA VAL A 154 16.17 2.90 -17.51
C VAL A 154 14.67 3.07 -17.22
N SER A 155 13.86 2.03 -17.39
CA SER A 155 12.43 1.99 -17.08
C SER A 155 12.12 2.34 -15.62
N PHE A 156 12.94 1.85 -14.68
CA PHE A 156 12.78 2.15 -13.27
C PHE A 156 13.11 3.61 -12.95
N PHE A 157 14.17 4.16 -13.56
CA PHE A 157 14.54 5.55 -13.41
C PHE A 157 13.46 6.50 -13.99
N ALA A 158 12.88 6.14 -15.14
CA ALA A 158 11.76 6.89 -15.73
C ALA A 158 10.53 6.89 -14.80
N GLY A 159 10.19 5.75 -14.20
CA GLY A 159 9.14 5.64 -13.20
C GLY A 159 9.42 6.50 -11.96
N LEU A 160 10.66 6.47 -11.45
CA LEU A 160 11.10 7.28 -10.30
C LEU A 160 10.93 8.79 -10.58
N VAL A 161 11.39 9.27 -11.74
CA VAL A 161 11.26 10.68 -12.12
C VAL A 161 9.79 11.09 -12.22
N LEU A 162 8.93 10.25 -12.80
CA LEU A 162 7.50 10.50 -12.92
C LEU A 162 6.82 10.65 -11.55
N VAL A 163 7.15 9.77 -10.61
CA VAL A 163 6.59 9.82 -9.25
C VAL A 163 7.15 11.01 -8.46
N LEU A 164 8.44 11.34 -8.59
CA LEU A 164 9.04 12.52 -7.98
C LEU A 164 8.39 13.81 -8.49
N MET A 165 8.13 13.91 -9.79
CA MET A 165 7.41 15.05 -10.39
C MET A 165 5.98 15.16 -9.83
N SER A 166 5.27 14.05 -9.67
CA SER A 166 3.93 14.03 -9.05
C SER A 166 3.98 14.51 -7.58
N ALA A 167 4.97 14.05 -6.81
CA ALA A 167 5.14 14.44 -5.42
C ALA A 167 5.47 15.95 -5.28
N ILE A 168 6.31 16.49 -6.15
CA ILE A 168 6.66 17.92 -6.17
C ILE A 168 5.44 18.78 -6.50
N ILE A 169 4.66 18.40 -7.52
CA ILE A 169 3.41 19.11 -7.88
C ILE A 169 2.43 19.11 -6.70
N HIS A 170 2.28 17.98 -6.01
CA HIS A 170 1.41 17.89 -4.84
C HIS A 170 1.90 18.76 -3.68
N LYS A 171 3.21 18.77 -3.42
CA LYS A 171 3.84 19.62 -2.39
C LYS A 171 3.67 21.10 -2.70
N LEU A 172 3.93 21.53 -3.94
CA LEU A 172 3.80 22.92 -4.37
C LEU A 172 2.35 23.40 -4.31
N TRP A 173 1.40 22.58 -4.76
CA TRP A 173 -0.03 22.89 -4.63
C TRP A 173 -0.44 23.05 -3.16
N ASN A 174 -0.03 22.12 -2.31
CA ASN A 174 -0.36 22.18 -0.89
C ASN A 174 0.26 23.41 -0.20
N SER A 175 1.50 23.78 -0.57
CA SER A 175 2.16 24.99 -0.09
C SER A 175 1.45 26.26 -0.56
N SER A 176 1.04 26.33 -1.83
CA SER A 176 0.32 27.47 -2.40
C SER A 176 -1.05 27.65 -1.72
N THR A 177 -1.78 26.55 -1.48
CA THR A 177 -3.07 26.56 -0.79
C THR A 177 -2.91 27.03 0.67
N ARG A 178 -1.81 26.63 1.33
CA ARG A 178 -1.51 27.04 2.71
C ARG A 178 -1.11 28.52 2.80
N SER A 179 -0.47 29.06 1.77
CA SER A 179 -0.15 30.50 1.71
C SER A 179 -1.40 31.36 1.47
N LEU A 180 -2.35 30.87 0.67
CA LEU A 180 -3.62 31.56 0.40
C LEU A 180 -4.51 31.62 1.65
N ASN A 181 -4.58 30.53 2.42
CA ASN A 181 -5.30 30.52 3.70
C ASN A 181 -4.67 31.46 4.74
N HIS A 182 -3.34 31.62 4.73
CA HIS A 182 -2.65 32.55 5.62
C HIS A 182 -2.87 34.02 5.22
N SER A 183 -3.02 34.32 3.92
CA SER A 183 -3.40 35.66 3.45
C SER A 183 -4.86 36.00 3.76
N GLU A 184 -5.81 35.06 3.59
CA GLU A 184 -7.21 35.30 3.96
C GLU A 184 -7.42 35.47 5.47
N GLN A 185 -6.68 34.74 6.32
CA GLN A 185 -6.72 34.95 7.77
C GLN A 185 -6.07 36.27 8.21
N GLY A 186 -5.05 36.75 7.49
CA GLY A 186 -4.45 38.06 7.74
C GLY A 186 -5.36 39.23 7.35
N GLU A 187 -6.18 39.09 6.30
CA GLU A 187 -7.15 40.12 5.91
C GLU A 187 -8.38 40.16 6.84
N MET A 188 -8.84 39.02 7.38
CA MET A 188 -9.94 39.02 8.36
C MET A 188 -9.58 39.69 9.69
N GLU A 189 -8.37 39.49 10.22
CA GLU A 189 -7.89 40.13 11.46
C GLU A 189 -7.68 41.65 11.32
N LEU A 190 -7.49 42.17 10.10
CA LEU A 190 -7.34 43.60 9.81
C LEU A 190 -8.67 44.32 9.56
N SER A 191 -9.77 43.57 9.49
CA SER A 191 -11.14 44.07 9.26
C SER A 191 -12.03 44.05 10.51
N LEU A 192 -11.48 43.60 11.64
CA LEU A 192 -12.06 43.63 13.00
C LEU A 192 -11.35 44.69 13.86
#